data_AF-A0A353GXF1-F1
#
_entry.id   AF-A0A353GXF1-F1
#
_cell.length_a   1.000
_cell.length_b   1.000
_cell.length_c   1.000
_cell.angle_alpha   90.00
_cell.angle_beta   90.00
_cell.angle_gamma   90.00
#
_symmetry.space_group_name_H-M   'P 1'
#
loop_
_entity.id
_entity.type
_entity.pdbx_description
1 polymer ?
#
loop_
_entity_poly.entity_id
_entity_poly.type
_entity_poly.pdbx_seq_one_letter_code
_entity_poly.pdbx_strand_id
1 'polypeptide(L)'
;MIKVINEKIGMLAAFQLDGTILPLLFSWQGQKHRGFEVIATRNVPEGQFMKFYFDLKLADTMYEVYFYTKQSIWVLSKIHS
;
A
#
# COMPACT_ATOMS: atom_id res chain seq x y z
N MET A 1 -15.20 9.08 6.41
CA MET A 1 -14.96 9.97 5.25
C MET A 1 -13.86 9.37 4.38
N ILE A 2 -13.99 9.43 3.04
CA ILE A 2 -12.96 8.93 2.10
C ILE A 2 -12.21 10.11 1.51
N LYS A 3 -10.88 10.12 1.63
CA LYS A 3 -10.00 11.12 1.02
C LYS A 3 -9.10 10.46 -0.02
N VAL A 4 -9.16 10.91 -1.27
CA VAL A 4 -8.24 10.49 -2.34
C VAL A 4 -6.92 11.27 -2.20
N ILE A 5 -5.79 10.56 -2.21
CA ILE A 5 -4.45 11.10 -1.97
C ILE A 5 -3.58 10.98 -3.23
N ASN A 6 -3.34 9.76 -3.72
CA ASN A 6 -2.48 9.44 -4.86
C ASN A 6 -1.05 9.99 -4.75
N GLU A 7 -0.42 9.85 -3.59
CA GLU A 7 0.94 10.31 -3.34
C GLU A 7 1.95 9.16 -3.31
N LYS A 8 3.15 9.39 -3.82
CA LYS A 8 4.26 8.43 -3.70
C LYS A 8 4.71 8.34 -2.24
N ILE A 9 4.92 7.11 -1.77
CA ILE A 9 5.36 6.83 -0.41
C ILE A 9 6.61 5.96 -0.41
N GLY A 10 7.40 6.05 0.67
CA GLY A 10 8.40 5.03 0.97
C GLY A 10 7.71 3.83 1.60
N MET A 11 8.02 2.61 1.15
CA MET A 11 7.49 1.37 1.71
C MET A 11 8.64 0.40 1.98
N LEU A 12 8.64 -0.18 3.17
CA LEU A 12 9.38 -1.40 3.48
C LEU A 12 8.41 -2.57 3.38
N ALA A 13 8.67 -3.49 2.46
CA ALA A 13 7.90 -4.70 2.27
C ALA A 13 8.83 -5.92 2.23
N ALA A 14 8.36 -7.05 2.75
CA ALA A 14 9.02 -8.34 2.59
C ALA A 14 8.42 -9.07 1.38
N PHE A 15 9.29 -9.68 0.58
CA PHE A 15 8.91 -10.57 -0.52
C PHE A 15 9.22 -11.98 -0.09
N GLN A 16 8.18 -12.82 -0.01
CA GLN A 16 8.30 -14.21 0.41
C GLN A 16 8.55 -15.11 -0.80
N LEU A 17 9.09 -16.31 -0.54
CA LEU A 17 9.45 -17.28 -1.59
C LEU A 17 8.24 -17.79 -2.39
N ASP A 18 7.05 -17.73 -1.80
CA ASP A 18 5.77 -18.07 -2.43
C ASP A 18 5.21 -16.94 -3.32
N GLY A 19 5.92 -15.82 -3.44
CA GLY A 19 5.50 -14.65 -4.20
C GLY A 19 4.61 -13.68 -3.42
N THR A 20 4.32 -13.96 -2.15
CA THR A 20 3.55 -13.07 -1.29
C THR A 20 4.35 -11.80 -0.96
N ILE A 21 3.68 -10.65 -1.06
CA ILE A 21 4.23 -9.34 -0.68
C ILE A 21 3.59 -8.93 0.65
N LEU A 22 4.42 -8.67 1.66
CA LEU A 22 3.98 -8.26 2.99
C LEU A 22 4.44 -6.83 3.27
N PRO A 23 3.54 -5.83 3.30
CA PRO A 23 3.86 -4.48 3.76
C PRO A 23 4.21 -4.51 5.25
N LEU A 24 5.32 -3.87 5.64
CA LEU A 24 5.80 -3.85 7.04
C LEU A 24 5.73 -2.45 7.64
N LEU A 25 6.11 -1.44 6.87
CA LEU A 25 6.13 -0.04 7.27
C LEU A 25 6.05 0.85 6.03
N PHE A 26 5.32 1.96 6.13
CA PHE A 26 5.41 3.01 5.13
C PHE A 26 5.71 4.38 5.75
N SER A 27 6.29 5.26 4.95
CA SER A 27 6.60 6.64 5.32
C SER A 27 5.77 7.60 4.48
N TRP A 28 5.03 8.48 5.15
CA TRP A 28 4.20 9.50 4.53
C TRP A 28 4.25 10.80 5.34
N GLN A 29 4.42 11.94 4.68
CA GLN A 29 4.55 13.27 5.33
C GLN A 29 5.56 13.33 6.49
N GLY A 30 6.70 12.63 6.36
CA GLY A 30 7.73 12.56 7.40
C GLY A 30 7.41 11.65 8.59
N GLN A 31 6.21 11.05 8.63
CA GLN A 31 5.80 10.08 9.64
C GLN A 31 5.96 8.64 9.15
N LYS A 32 6.31 7.75 10.08
CA LYS A 32 6.44 6.31 9.84
C LYS A 32 5.22 5.60 10.42
N HIS A 33 4.48 4.91 9.55
CA HIS A 33 3.33 4.09 9.91
C HIS A 33 3.75 2.62 9.92
N ARG A 34 3.50 1.93 11.04
CA ARG A 34 3.85 0.52 11.28
C ARG A 34 2.85 -0.13 12.22
N GLY A 35 2.85 -1.46 12.29
CA GLY A 35 1.95 -2.20 13.18
C GLY A 35 0.49 -2.13 12.74
N PHE A 36 0.26 -1.92 11.44
CA PHE A 36 -1.07 -1.99 10.84
C PHE A 36 -1.44 -3.44 10.53
N GLU A 37 -2.74 -3.69 10.47
CA GLU A 37 -3.31 -4.96 10.01
C GLU A 37 -3.59 -4.87 8.51
N VAL A 38 -3.23 -5.90 7.74
CA VAL A 38 -3.60 -6.00 6.32
C VAL A 38 -5.00 -6.61 6.25
N ILE A 39 -6.00 -5.79 5.92
CA ILE A 39 -7.41 -6.21 5.88
C ILE A 39 -7.76 -6.88 4.57
N ALA A 40 -7.25 -6.35 3.46
CA ALA A 40 -7.53 -6.87 2.14
C ALA A 40 -6.35 -6.63 1.19
N THR A 41 -6.27 -7.48 0.19
CA THR A 41 -5.30 -7.40 -0.90
C THR A 41 -6.01 -7.61 -2.23
N ARG A 42 -5.61 -6.87 -3.27
CA ARG A 42 -6.15 -7.08 -4.62
C ARG A 42 -5.12 -6.74 -5.69
N ASN A 43 -5.17 -7.47 -6.80
CA ASN A 43 -4.26 -7.28 -7.92
C ASN A 43 -5.05 -6.74 -9.12
N VAL A 44 -4.60 -5.61 -9.67
CA VAL A 44 -5.23 -4.98 -10.82
C VAL A 44 -4.23 -4.96 -11.99
N PRO A 45 -4.46 -5.76 -13.05
CA PRO A 45 -3.64 -5.73 -14.25
C PRO A 45 -3.74 -4.39 -14.99
N GLU A 46 -2.65 -3.98 -15.63
CA GLU A 46 -2.59 -2.84 -16.54
C GLU A 46 -1.67 -3.16 -17.73
N GLY A 47 -2.23 -3.85 -18.74
CA GLY A 47 -1.45 -4.43 -19.83
C GLY A 47 -0.49 -5.49 -19.31
N GLN A 48 0.81 -5.33 -19.59
CA GLN A 48 1.87 -6.20 -19.05
C GLN A 48 2.28 -5.85 -17.60
N PHE A 49 1.72 -4.79 -17.03
CA PHE A 49 2.04 -4.31 -15.68
C PHE A 49 0.95 -4.71 -14.68
N MET A 50 1.23 -4.52 -13.40
CA MET A 50 0.33 -4.88 -12.30
C MET A 50 0.37 -3.83 -11.19
N LYS A 51 -0.78 -3.59 -10.58
CA LYS A 51 -0.90 -2.86 -9.32
C LYS A 51 -1.31 -3.83 -8.22
N PHE A 52 -0.49 -3.96 -7.20
CA PHE A 52 -0.74 -4.77 -6.00
C PHE A 52 -1.25 -3.85 -4.90
N TYR A 53 -2.54 -3.88 -4.61
CA TYR A 53 -3.17 -3.05 -3.58
C TYR A 53 -3.24 -3.77 -2.25
N PHE A 54 -3.11 -2.99 -1.18
CA PHE A 54 -3.21 -3.41 0.21
C PHE A 54 -4.04 -2.39 0.97
N ASP A 55 -5.05 -2.86 1.70
CA ASP A 55 -5.82 -2.05 2.62
C ASP A 55 -5.27 -2.26 4.04
N LEU A 56 -4.61 -1.25 4.57
CA LEU A 56 -3.87 -1.29 5.84
C LEU A 56 -4.67 -0.56 6.91
N LYS A 57 -5.06 -1.24 7.99
CA LYS A 57 -5.77 -0.65 9.12
C LYS A 57 -4.82 -0.33 10.26
N LEU A 58 -4.83 0.92 10.72
CA LEU A 58 -4.09 1.39 11.88
C LEU A 58 -5.05 2.18 12.78
N ALA A 59 -5.37 1.63 13.96
CA ALA A 59 -6.46 2.13 14.81
C ALA A 59 -7.77 2.24 14.01
N ASP A 60 -8.39 3.42 13.98
CA ASP A 60 -9.65 3.69 13.29
C ASP A 60 -9.46 4.19 11.85
N THR A 61 -8.21 4.23 11.36
CA THR A 61 -7.89 4.70 10.00
C THR A 61 -7.48 3.55 9.10
N MET A 62 -8.00 3.54 7.88
CA MET A 62 -7.62 2.60 6.82
C MET A 62 -6.90 3.34 5.69
N TYR A 63 -5.79 2.78 5.24
CA TYR A 63 -4.93 3.31 4.18
C TYR A 63 -4.92 2.33 3.01
N GLU A 64 -5.34 2.79 1.83
CA GLU A 64 -5.25 2.00 0.60
C GLU A 64 -3.93 2.35 -0.09
N VAL A 65 -2.97 1.45 -0.04
CA VAL A 65 -1.67 1.60 -0.71
C VAL A 65 -1.55 0.61 -1.86
N TYR A 66 -0.73 0.93 -2.86
CA TYR A 66 -0.39 -0.05 -3.89
C TYR A 66 1.05 0.05 -4.37
N PHE A 67 1.60 -1.09 -4.76
CA PHE A 67 2.83 -1.18 -5.55
C PHE A 67 2.50 -1.27 -7.02
N TYR A 68 3.13 -0.45 -7.85
CA TYR A 68 2.89 -0.42 -9.29
C TYR A 68 4.14 -0.78 -10.06
N THR A 69 4.08 -1.91 -10.78
CA THR A 69 5.27 -2.50 -11.41
C THR A 69 5.81 -1.70 -12.59
N LYS A 70 4.99 -0.85 -13.21
CA LYS A 70 5.43 -0.05 -14.38
C LYS A 70 6.52 0.97 -14.02
N GLN A 71 6.41 1.61 -12.86
CA GLN A 71 7.38 2.61 -12.40
C GLN A 71 8.13 2.16 -11.15
N SER A 72 7.86 0.95 -10.64
CA SER A 72 8.43 0.42 -9.41
C SER A 72 8.25 1.37 -8.22
N ILE A 73 7.05 1.92 -8.08
CA ILE A 73 6.70 2.88 -7.01
C ILE A 73 5.62 2.33 -6.09
N TRP A 74 5.67 2.79 -4.84
CA TRP A 74 4.57 2.66 -3.89
C TRP A 74 3.77 3.95 -3.83
N VAL A 75 2.45 3.83 -3.78
CA VAL A 75 1.52 4.95 -3.77
C VAL A 75 0.50 4.77 -2.66
N LEU A 76 0.27 5.81 -1.86
CA LEU A 76 -0.90 5.94 -1.01
C LEU A 76 -2.02 6.54 -1.84
N SER A 77 -3.07 5.76 -2.10
CA SER A 77 -4.15 6.15 -3.00
C SER A 77 -5.33 6.76 -2.27
N LYS A 78 -5.73 6.21 -1.13
CA LYS A 78 -6.87 6.68 -0.33
C LYS A 78 -6.61 6.53 1.17
N ILE A 79 -7.29 7.37 1.94
CA ILE A 79 -7.43 7.25 3.38
C ILE A 79 -8.92 7.23 3.72
N HIS A 80 -9.30 6.32 4.61
CA HIS A 80 -10.64 6.21 5.16
C HIS A 80 -10.55 6.37 6.67
N SER A 81 -11.25 7.35 7.22
CA SER A 81 -11.30 7.67 8.66
C SER A 81 -12.74 7.86 9.14
#